data_AF-A0AAN9BL41-F1
#
_entry.id   AF-A0AAN9BL41-F1
#
_cell.length_a   1.000
_cell.length_b   1.000
_cell.length_c   1.000
_cell.angle_alpha   90.00
_cell.angle_beta   90.00
_cell.angle_gamma   90.00
#
_symmetry.space_group_name_H-M   'P 1'
#
loop_
_entity.id
_entity.type
_entity.pdbx_description
1 polymer ?
#
loop_
_entity_poly.entity_id
_entity_poly.type
_entity_poly.pdbx_seq_one_letter_code
_entity_poly.pdbx_strand_id
1 'polypeptide(L)'
;MKFAAAILIAVFVTVAEGANKCAIQDGHDLEQFSKRTLKMMVPCKYNAVLQQCGPYKVTVTPGQRWLYPTYIIDSVWIAVENTETGHTWEGRSSNKLAALYIVKGEEGGRSPISKKEGDYNTEDLFTITSTTKDVTIAEKKGVFSITVGPFDFNGNKNRDSRMEFVCNAEDELEEYPKQFCGSKEGKEIKVRTEKLFINKKRIDLTIMHDVFTDTSVVQTNPLCKESVRILTQDCANETERAEAIKTCHHILDSNGHTECVVKFACDPMDVFKNCLQYACSGYTDEDACERVGQAIDMCREFPELTPKVKEANCYKDLLTAEDNPYYVSKKSKKNKN
;
A
#
# COMPACT_ATOMS: atom_id res chain seq x y z
N MET A 1 -15.37 59.12 26.28
CA MET A 1 -14.45 57.98 26.10
C MET A 1 -15.17 56.93 25.28
N LYS A 2 -14.72 56.66 24.05
CA LYS A 2 -15.37 55.75 23.10
C LYS A 2 -14.81 54.35 23.30
N PHE A 3 -15.68 53.39 23.65
CA PHE A 3 -15.35 51.97 23.66
C PHE A 3 -15.31 51.46 22.21
N ALA A 4 -14.14 51.03 21.75
CA ALA A 4 -14.00 50.29 20.51
C ALA A 4 -14.11 48.80 20.83
N ALA A 5 -15.26 48.20 20.49
CA ALA A 5 -15.43 46.75 20.53
C ALA A 5 -14.78 46.14 19.29
N ALA A 6 -13.72 45.36 19.49
CA ALA A 6 -13.11 44.56 18.45
C ALA A 6 -14.05 43.39 18.12
N ILE A 7 -14.63 43.41 16.92
CA ILE A 7 -15.41 42.29 16.39
C ILE A 7 -14.41 41.24 15.90
N LEU A 8 -14.27 40.16 16.66
CA LEU A 8 -13.60 38.92 16.25
C LEU A 8 -14.47 38.25 15.18
N ILE A 9 -14.10 38.39 13.91
CA ILE A 9 -14.67 37.60 12.82
C ILE A 9 -14.06 36.21 12.91
N ALA A 10 -14.78 35.27 13.52
CA ALA A 10 -14.49 33.86 13.40
C ALA A 10 -14.81 33.43 11.95
N VAL A 11 -13.78 33.13 11.17
CA VAL A 11 -13.94 32.45 9.88
C VAL A 11 -14.39 31.03 10.19
N PHE A 12 -15.70 30.82 10.24
CA PHE A 12 -16.28 29.48 10.13
C PHE A 12 -16.00 28.99 8.70
N VAL A 13 -14.96 28.18 8.54
CA VAL A 13 -14.86 27.29 7.38
C VAL A 13 -16.02 26.33 7.50
N THR A 14 -17.10 26.59 6.77
CA THR A 14 -18.13 25.61 6.50
C THR A 14 -17.46 24.48 5.72
N VAL A 15 -17.05 23.42 6.41
CA VAL A 15 -16.65 22.17 5.78
C VAL A 15 -17.91 21.65 5.09
N ALA A 16 -17.96 21.77 3.76
CA ALA A 16 -19.05 21.22 2.99
C ALA A 16 -19.18 19.73 3.30
N GLU A 17 -20.42 19.28 3.57
CA GLU A 17 -20.80 17.86 3.54
C GLU A 17 -20.66 17.35 2.10
N GLY A 18 -19.42 17.12 1.66
CA GLY A 18 -19.12 16.73 0.28
C GLY A 18 -17.67 16.30 0.03
N ALA A 19 -16.78 16.44 1.02
CA ALA A 19 -15.37 16.12 0.85
C ALA A 19 -15.13 14.61 0.69
N ASN A 20 -14.55 14.22 -0.45
CA ASN A 20 -14.09 12.85 -0.68
C ASN A 20 -12.75 12.66 0.04
N LYS A 21 -12.77 11.88 1.13
CA LYS A 21 -11.59 11.57 1.92
C LYS A 21 -11.13 10.13 1.69
N CYS A 22 -9.84 9.97 1.42
CA CYS A 22 -9.18 8.68 1.43
C CYS A 22 -7.95 8.75 2.32
N ALA A 23 -7.76 7.78 3.20
CA ALA A 23 -6.69 7.83 4.18
C ALA A 23 -6.03 6.46 4.36
N ILE A 24 -4.73 6.45 4.63
CA ILE A 24 -4.00 5.28 5.11
C ILE A 24 -3.59 5.55 6.55
N GLN A 25 -3.98 4.66 7.44
CA GLN A 25 -3.59 4.66 8.85
C GLN A 25 -2.69 3.45 9.14
N ASP A 26 -1.88 3.55 10.19
CA ASP A 26 -0.96 2.48 10.63
C ASP A 26 -0.07 1.91 9.51
N GLY A 27 0.19 2.70 8.46
CA GLY A 27 0.93 2.30 7.26
C GLY A 27 0.20 1.39 6.27
N HIS A 28 -0.89 0.73 6.67
CA HIS A 28 -1.53 -0.34 5.88
C HIS A 28 -3.07 -0.32 5.85
N ASP A 29 -3.75 0.51 6.63
CA ASP A 29 -5.21 0.56 6.68
C ASP A 29 -5.74 1.66 5.78
N LEU A 30 -6.07 1.31 4.54
CA LEU A 30 -6.62 2.23 3.55
C LEU A 30 -8.14 2.36 3.73
N GLU A 31 -8.59 3.48 4.27
CA GLU A 31 -9.99 3.92 4.26
C GLU A 31 -10.35 4.51 2.89
N GLN A 32 -11.30 3.86 2.22
CA GLN A 32 -11.88 4.24 0.93
C GLN A 32 -12.88 5.39 1.05
N PHE A 33 -13.29 6.00 -0.08
CA PHE A 33 -14.34 7.03 -0.08
C PHE A 33 -15.70 6.49 0.42
N SER A 34 -15.95 5.19 0.25
CA SER A 34 -17.09 4.47 0.83
C SER A 34 -16.99 4.25 2.35
N LYS A 35 -15.93 4.72 3.02
CA LYS A 35 -15.58 4.47 4.43
C LYS A 35 -15.23 3.03 4.76
N ARG A 36 -15.03 2.21 3.72
CA ARG A 36 -14.55 0.84 3.88
C ARG A 36 -13.04 0.83 4.09
N THR A 37 -12.56 0.04 5.04
CA THR A 37 -11.11 -0.17 5.22
C THR A 37 -10.63 -1.39 4.44
N LEU A 38 -9.54 -1.22 3.69
CA LEU A 38 -8.78 -2.26 3.02
C LEU A 38 -7.42 -2.44 3.70
N LYS A 39 -7.00 -3.69 3.91
CA LYS A 39 -5.67 -4.02 4.45
C LYS A 39 -4.66 -4.07 3.29
N MET A 40 -3.89 -3.01 3.14
CA MET A 40 -2.82 -2.84 2.15
C MET A 40 -1.51 -3.37 2.74
N MET A 41 -1.35 -4.70 2.80
CA MET A 41 -0.11 -5.36 3.26
C MET A 41 0.75 -5.76 2.05
N VAL A 42 1.15 -4.76 1.25
CA VAL A 42 1.93 -4.98 0.02
C VAL A 42 3.09 -3.99 -0.03
N PRO A 43 4.36 -4.43 0.00
CA PRO A 43 5.52 -3.53 0.10
C PRO A 43 5.90 -2.86 -1.24
N CYS A 44 4.90 -2.38 -1.98
CA CYS A 44 5.01 -1.81 -3.33
C CYS A 44 4.21 -0.52 -3.48
N LYS A 45 4.37 0.17 -4.62
CA LYS A 45 3.54 1.31 -4.99
C LYS A 45 2.21 0.87 -5.58
N TYR A 46 1.16 1.64 -5.33
CA TYR A 46 -0.16 1.48 -5.96
C TYR A 46 -0.86 2.83 -6.09
N ASN A 47 -1.76 2.97 -7.06
CA ASN A 47 -2.57 4.19 -7.20
C ASN A 47 -3.68 4.19 -6.16
N ALA A 48 -3.46 4.87 -5.03
CA ALA A 48 -4.51 5.05 -4.03
C ALA A 48 -5.60 5.95 -4.61
N VAL A 49 -5.20 7.11 -5.14
CA VAL A 49 -6.10 8.10 -5.72
C VAL A 49 -5.77 8.30 -7.19
N LEU A 50 -6.80 8.31 -8.03
CA LEU A 50 -6.77 8.81 -9.41
C LEU A 50 -8.12 9.46 -9.65
N GLN A 51 -8.24 10.77 -9.51
CA GLN A 51 -9.53 11.46 -9.68
C GLN A 51 -9.38 12.92 -10.10
N GLN A 52 -10.47 13.50 -10.56
CA GLN A 52 -10.58 14.95 -10.74
C GLN A 52 -10.99 15.62 -9.41
N CYS A 53 -10.43 16.79 -9.15
CA CYS A 53 -10.73 17.68 -8.04
C CYS A 53 -10.77 19.11 -8.58
N GLY A 54 -11.96 19.59 -8.92
CA GLY A 54 -12.17 20.86 -9.62
C GLY A 54 -11.44 20.85 -10.97
N PRO A 55 -10.55 21.82 -11.25
CA PRO A 55 -9.81 21.89 -12.51
C PRO A 55 -8.58 20.97 -12.53
N TYR A 56 -8.35 20.15 -11.51
CA TYR A 56 -7.14 19.35 -11.40
C TYR A 56 -7.44 17.86 -11.45
N LYS A 57 -6.75 17.13 -12.31
CA LYS A 57 -6.62 15.69 -12.20
C LYS A 57 -5.46 15.39 -11.25
N VAL A 58 -5.75 14.64 -10.18
CA VAL A 58 -4.79 14.33 -9.11
C VAL A 58 -4.58 12.83 -9.01
N THR A 59 -3.32 12.43 -9.04
CA THR A 59 -2.89 11.06 -8.79
C THR A 59 -2.06 11.02 -7.50
N VAL A 60 -2.44 10.15 -6.56
CA VAL A 60 -1.68 9.90 -5.34
C VAL A 60 -1.29 8.42 -5.28
N THR A 61 0.01 8.18 -5.34
CA THR A 61 0.59 6.84 -5.40
C THR A 61 1.49 6.61 -4.18
N PRO A 62 0.94 6.14 -3.04
CA PRO A 62 1.77 5.74 -1.90
C PRO A 62 2.69 4.59 -2.28
N GLY A 63 3.93 4.65 -1.79
CA GLY A 63 4.86 3.54 -1.75
C GLY A 63 4.89 2.97 -0.35
N GLN A 64 4.63 1.68 -0.21
CA GLN A 64 4.76 0.97 1.05
C GLN A 64 6.05 0.17 1.10
N ARG A 65 6.54 -0.03 2.31
CA ARG A 65 7.69 -0.90 2.60
C ARG A 65 7.40 -1.71 3.85
N TRP A 66 7.88 -2.94 3.86
CA TRP A 66 7.92 -3.75 5.06
C TRP A 66 9.06 -3.29 5.98
N LEU A 67 8.72 -3.01 7.24
CA LEU A 67 9.64 -2.67 8.31
C LEU A 67 9.22 -3.46 9.55
N TYR A 68 9.94 -4.55 9.84
CA TYR A 68 9.59 -5.50 10.89
C TYR A 68 9.09 -4.83 12.19
N PRO A 69 7.92 -5.24 12.73
CA PRO A 69 6.98 -6.25 12.23
C PRO A 69 5.80 -5.68 11.41
N THR A 70 5.91 -4.45 10.89
CA THR A 70 4.79 -3.72 10.27
C THR A 70 5.07 -3.29 8.83
N TYR A 71 4.03 -2.79 8.16
CA TYR A 71 4.17 -2.04 6.92
C TYR A 71 4.10 -0.55 7.23
N ILE A 72 4.86 0.24 6.48
CA ILE A 72 4.86 1.70 6.57
C ILE A 72 4.75 2.30 5.17
N ILE A 73 4.18 3.51 5.09
CA ILE A 73 4.27 4.36 3.90
C ILE A 73 5.67 4.95 3.88
N ASP A 74 6.48 4.59 2.89
CA ASP A 74 7.85 5.11 2.73
C ASP A 74 7.87 6.47 2.00
N SER A 75 6.94 6.63 1.07
CA SER A 75 6.84 7.75 0.14
C SER A 75 5.40 7.92 -0.34
N VAL A 76 5.07 9.16 -0.68
CA VAL A 76 3.79 9.52 -1.29
C VAL A 76 4.13 10.28 -2.56
N TRP A 77 3.87 9.67 -3.71
CA TRP A 77 4.05 10.30 -5.01
C TRP A 77 2.76 11.01 -5.41
N ILE A 78 2.90 12.20 -5.96
CA ILE A 78 1.80 13.09 -6.26
C ILE A 78 2.01 13.63 -7.67
N ALA A 79 1.02 13.44 -8.53
CA ALA A 79 0.96 14.09 -9.84
C ALA A 79 -0.31 14.92 -9.90
N VAL A 80 -0.19 16.13 -10.45
CA VAL A 80 -1.29 17.08 -10.63
C VAL A 80 -1.24 17.58 -12.05
N GLU A 81 -2.36 17.52 -12.75
CA GLU A 81 -2.54 18.06 -14.10
C GLU A 81 -3.73 19.01 -14.07
N ASN A 82 -3.56 20.25 -14.52
CA ASN A 82 -4.69 21.15 -14.72
C ASN A 82 -5.39 20.77 -16.03
N THR A 83 -6.67 20.39 -15.96
CA THR A 83 -7.43 19.86 -17.10
C THR A 83 -7.79 20.94 -18.13
N GLU A 84 -7.75 22.21 -17.76
CA GLU A 84 -8.03 23.34 -18.65
C GLU A 84 -6.78 23.78 -19.41
N THR A 85 -5.62 23.81 -18.76
CA THR A 85 -4.37 24.31 -19.35
C THR A 85 -3.40 23.22 -19.81
N GLY A 86 -3.57 21.99 -19.33
CA GLY A 86 -2.64 20.88 -19.54
C GLY A 86 -1.33 21.00 -18.76
N HIS A 87 -1.15 22.02 -17.92
CA HIS A 87 0.05 22.17 -17.12
C HIS A 87 0.12 21.11 -16.03
N THR A 88 1.33 20.60 -15.80
CA THR A 88 1.56 19.49 -14.89
C THR A 88 2.46 19.87 -13.71
N TRP A 89 2.37 19.10 -12.63
CA TRP A 89 3.31 19.07 -11.53
C TRP A 89 3.46 17.64 -11.03
N GLU A 90 4.69 17.16 -10.90
CA GLU A 90 4.96 15.87 -10.28
C GLU A 90 6.00 15.99 -9.18
N GLY A 91 5.77 15.28 -8.08
CA GLY A 91 6.66 15.28 -6.94
C GLY A 91 6.42 14.14 -5.97
N ARG A 92 7.19 14.14 -4.88
CA ARG A 92 7.01 13.18 -3.80
C ARG A 92 7.31 13.75 -2.42
N SER A 93 6.56 13.27 -1.44
CA SER A 93 6.95 13.31 -0.02
C SER A 93 7.58 11.96 0.38
N SER A 94 8.34 11.95 1.46
CA SER A 94 8.80 10.72 2.11
C SER A 94 8.92 10.91 3.61
N ASN A 95 8.99 9.80 4.37
CA ASN A 95 9.18 9.85 5.82
C ASN A 95 10.28 10.82 6.25
N LYS A 96 11.43 10.76 5.55
CA LYS A 96 12.57 11.66 5.81
C LYS A 96 12.25 13.13 5.57
N LEU A 97 11.57 13.46 4.47
CA LEU A 97 11.26 14.85 4.12
C LEU A 97 10.23 15.43 5.09
N ALA A 98 9.13 14.71 5.32
CA ALA A 98 8.09 15.13 6.26
C ALA A 98 8.64 15.28 7.69
N ALA A 99 9.40 14.30 8.18
CA ALA A 99 9.98 14.36 9.54
C ALA A 99 10.97 15.52 9.71
N LEU A 100 11.82 15.78 8.70
CA LEU A 100 12.76 16.90 8.75
C LEU A 100 12.02 18.24 8.79
N TYR A 101 10.96 18.39 8.01
CA TYR A 101 10.17 19.62 7.99
C TYR A 101 9.44 19.85 9.32
N ILE A 102 8.85 18.81 9.90
CA ILE A 102 8.19 18.92 11.23
C ILE A 102 9.18 19.38 12.31
N VAL A 103 10.43 18.90 12.26
CA VAL A 103 11.44 19.21 13.29
C VAL A 103 12.09 20.56 13.07
N LYS A 104 12.35 20.96 11.82
CA LYS A 104 13.16 22.14 11.50
C LYS A 104 12.36 23.32 10.92
N GLY A 105 11.10 23.10 10.58
CA GLY A 105 10.25 24.07 9.88
C GLY A 105 10.84 24.51 8.54
N GLU A 106 10.32 25.63 8.04
CA GLU A 106 10.81 26.31 6.83
C GLU A 106 12.25 26.83 7.00
N GLU A 107 12.62 27.25 8.21
CA GLU A 107 13.97 27.72 8.54
C GLU A 107 15.06 26.66 8.31
N GLY A 108 14.68 25.38 8.36
CA GLY A 108 15.56 24.25 8.01
C GLY A 108 15.91 24.13 6.53
N GLY A 109 15.33 24.96 5.66
CA GLY A 109 15.63 25.07 4.23
C GLY A 109 15.25 23.85 3.39
N ARG A 110 14.40 22.94 3.90
CA ARG A 110 13.99 21.73 3.17
C ARG A 110 12.49 21.59 3.14
N SER A 111 11.91 21.74 1.95
CA SER A 111 10.50 21.45 1.69
C SER A 111 10.17 19.97 2.02
N PRO A 112 8.97 19.68 2.56
CA PRO A 112 8.52 18.32 2.83
C PRO A 112 8.14 17.56 1.55
N ILE A 113 8.15 18.24 0.40
CA ILE A 113 7.96 17.66 -0.93
C ILE A 113 9.12 18.01 -1.84
N SER A 114 9.55 17.05 -2.65
CA SER A 114 10.51 17.25 -3.72
C SER A 114 9.76 17.22 -5.05
N LYS A 115 9.76 18.34 -5.78
CA LYS A 115 9.38 18.35 -7.20
C LYS A 115 10.31 17.41 -7.98
N LYS A 116 9.76 16.78 -9.01
CA LYS A 116 10.46 15.93 -9.97
C LYS A 116 10.33 16.50 -11.36
N GLU A 117 9.11 16.72 -11.82
CA GLU A 117 8.81 17.15 -13.19
C GLU A 117 7.60 18.09 -13.23
N GLY A 118 7.28 18.59 -14.41
CA GLY A 118 6.12 19.45 -14.69
C GLY A 118 6.41 20.95 -14.73
N ASP A 119 5.44 21.69 -15.22
CA ASP A 119 5.49 23.11 -15.54
C ASP A 119 5.34 24.01 -14.31
N TYR A 120 4.47 23.63 -13.37
CA TYR A 120 4.22 24.45 -12.18
C TYR A 120 5.41 24.46 -11.23
N ASN A 121 5.71 25.60 -10.61
CA ASN A 121 6.54 25.56 -9.40
C ASN A 121 5.70 25.09 -8.21
N THR A 122 6.34 24.39 -7.27
CA THR A 122 5.67 23.90 -6.06
C THR A 122 5.00 25.03 -5.29
N GLU A 123 5.67 26.18 -5.16
CA GLU A 123 5.18 27.35 -4.44
C GLU A 123 4.03 28.04 -5.17
N ASP A 124 3.86 27.83 -6.47
CA ASP A 124 2.74 28.41 -7.24
C ASP A 124 1.44 27.65 -6.96
N LEU A 125 1.54 26.33 -6.79
CA LEU A 125 0.40 25.42 -6.65
C LEU A 125 -0.01 25.18 -5.19
N PHE A 126 0.96 25.10 -4.28
CA PHE A 126 0.71 24.61 -2.92
C PHE A 126 0.99 25.63 -1.82
N THR A 127 0.22 25.51 -0.74
CA THR A 127 0.56 26.00 0.59
C THR A 127 0.88 24.81 1.48
N ILE A 128 1.96 24.91 2.24
CA ILE A 128 2.45 23.82 3.09
C ILE A 128 2.33 24.25 4.55
N THR A 129 1.68 23.42 5.36
CA THR A 129 1.61 23.61 6.81
C THR A 129 2.08 22.35 7.51
N SER A 130 2.47 22.45 8.78
CA SER A 130 2.87 21.29 9.57
C SER A 130 2.36 21.40 11.00
N THR A 131 2.02 20.24 11.56
CA THR A 131 1.81 20.08 12.99
C THR A 131 3.01 19.34 13.60
N THR A 132 2.93 18.99 14.88
CA THR A 132 3.93 18.12 15.52
C THR A 132 3.92 16.68 14.98
N LYS A 133 2.84 16.29 14.28
CA LYS A 133 2.58 14.91 13.83
C LYS A 133 2.71 14.74 12.32
N ASP A 134 2.40 15.75 11.54
CA ASP A 134 2.26 15.64 10.09
C ASP A 134 2.57 16.94 9.35
N VAL A 135 2.61 16.82 8.03
CA VAL A 135 2.68 17.92 7.08
C VAL A 135 1.47 17.85 6.18
N THR A 136 0.79 18.98 5.97
CA THR A 136 -0.28 19.13 4.98
C THR A 136 0.23 19.94 3.79
N ILE A 137 0.03 19.40 2.60
CA ILE A 137 0.27 20.04 1.31
C ILE A 137 -1.11 20.34 0.71
N ALA A 138 -1.54 21.59 0.75
CA ALA A 138 -2.85 22.01 0.27
C ALA A 138 -2.71 22.80 -1.03
N GLU A 139 -3.59 22.55 -2.00
CA GLU A 139 -3.72 23.45 -3.15
C GLU A 139 -4.18 24.84 -2.66
N LYS A 140 -3.64 25.92 -3.23
CA LYS A 140 -3.80 27.28 -2.70
C LYS A 140 -5.25 27.77 -2.57
N LYS A 141 -6.15 27.29 -3.43
CA LYS A 141 -7.58 27.62 -3.38
C LYS A 141 -8.38 26.63 -2.53
N GLY A 142 -7.71 25.65 -1.91
CA GLY A 142 -8.31 24.66 -1.04
C GLY A 142 -9.09 23.58 -1.78
N VAL A 143 -8.83 23.37 -3.07
CA VAL A 143 -9.58 22.38 -3.89
C VAL A 143 -9.28 20.95 -3.44
N PHE A 144 -8.03 20.67 -3.10
CA PHE A 144 -7.63 19.40 -2.50
C PHE A 144 -6.45 19.60 -1.53
N SER A 145 -6.23 18.60 -0.68
CA SER A 145 -5.06 18.54 0.20
C SER A 145 -4.55 17.12 0.38
N ILE A 146 -3.25 17.02 0.66
CA ILE A 146 -2.56 15.77 0.98
C ILE A 146 -1.81 15.96 2.30
N THR A 147 -2.14 15.15 3.29
CA THR A 147 -1.46 15.13 4.58
C THR A 147 -0.57 13.90 4.67
N VAL A 148 0.66 14.08 5.13
CA VAL A 148 1.64 12.99 5.30
C VAL A 148 2.16 13.02 6.74
N GLY A 149 1.90 11.95 7.48
CA GLY A 149 2.45 11.72 8.81
C GLY A 149 3.61 10.71 8.73
N PRO A 150 4.85 11.11 9.02
CA PRO A 150 5.98 10.20 8.93
C PRO A 150 5.92 9.11 10.00
N PHE A 151 6.50 7.94 9.71
CA PHE A 151 6.76 6.92 10.71
C PHE A 151 7.86 7.35 11.70
N ASP A 152 7.68 7.10 13.00
CA ASP A 152 8.71 7.33 14.02
C ASP A 152 9.33 6.02 14.53
N PHE A 153 10.58 5.80 14.14
CA PHE A 153 11.39 4.65 14.55
C PHE A 153 11.62 4.56 16.07
N ASN A 154 11.48 5.67 16.80
CA ASN A 154 11.65 5.70 18.25
C ASN A 154 10.35 5.32 19.01
N GLY A 155 9.30 4.91 18.31
CA GLY A 155 8.07 4.41 18.93
C GLY A 155 7.14 5.52 19.45
N ASN A 156 7.23 6.73 18.91
CA ASN A 156 6.27 7.79 19.23
C ASN A 156 4.89 7.42 18.68
N LYS A 157 3.96 7.09 19.57
CA LYS A 157 2.57 6.70 19.24
C LYS A 157 1.78 7.75 18.47
N ASN A 158 2.29 8.98 18.35
CA ASN A 158 1.67 10.06 17.58
C ASN A 158 2.09 10.11 16.10
N ARG A 159 2.97 9.21 15.66
CA ARG A 159 3.56 9.16 14.31
C ARG A 159 3.44 7.74 13.75
N ASP A 160 2.24 7.46 13.24
CA ASP A 160 1.69 6.15 12.88
C ASP A 160 1.87 5.77 11.41
N SER A 161 2.72 6.48 10.65
CA SER A 161 2.86 6.32 9.19
C SER A 161 1.51 6.44 8.47
N ARG A 162 1.11 7.68 8.19
CA ARG A 162 -0.19 7.96 7.60
C ARG A 162 -0.12 8.82 6.36
N MET A 163 -1.12 8.66 5.53
CA MET A 163 -1.42 9.56 4.41
C MET A 163 -2.90 9.87 4.44
N GLU A 164 -3.28 11.09 4.14
CA GLU A 164 -4.68 11.47 3.92
C GLU A 164 -4.75 12.32 2.67
N PHE A 165 -5.71 12.02 1.81
CA PHE A 165 -6.09 12.82 0.67
C PHE A 165 -7.53 13.30 0.86
N VAL A 166 -7.75 14.60 0.65
CA VAL A 166 -9.08 15.21 0.71
C VAL A 166 -9.32 15.99 -0.58
N CYS A 167 -10.42 15.68 -1.26
CA CYS A 167 -10.95 16.46 -2.37
C CYS A 167 -12.19 17.20 -1.91
N ASN A 168 -12.21 18.53 -2.05
CA ASN A 168 -13.35 19.37 -1.66
C ASN A 168 -14.29 19.69 -2.83
N ALA A 169 -14.07 19.07 -3.99
CA ALA A 169 -14.90 19.21 -5.17
C ALA A 169 -15.83 17.99 -5.35
N GLU A 170 -17.02 18.23 -5.91
CA GLU A 170 -17.99 17.20 -6.23
C GLU A 170 -17.75 16.67 -7.66
N ASP A 171 -16.68 15.89 -7.81
CA ASP A 171 -16.33 15.24 -9.06
C ASP A 171 -16.68 13.74 -9.05
N GLU A 172 -16.77 13.16 -10.25
CA GLU A 172 -16.94 11.72 -10.42
C GLU A 172 -15.69 10.97 -9.93
N LEU A 173 -15.92 9.88 -9.19
CA LEU A 173 -14.86 9.04 -8.65
C LEU A 173 -14.54 7.91 -9.63
N GLU A 174 -13.25 7.74 -9.96
CA GLU A 174 -12.80 6.54 -10.66
C GLU A 174 -13.04 5.30 -9.78
N GLU A 175 -13.51 4.21 -10.40
CA GLU A 175 -13.83 2.98 -9.70
C GLU A 175 -12.60 2.10 -9.45
N TYR A 176 -12.71 1.21 -8.47
CA TYR A 176 -11.76 0.10 -8.29
C TYR A 176 -11.83 -0.85 -9.50
N PRO A 177 -10.69 -1.34 -10.05
CA PRO A 177 -9.33 -1.28 -9.50
C PRO A 177 -8.43 -0.15 -10.03
N LYS A 178 -8.93 0.80 -10.83
CA LYS A 178 -8.08 1.89 -11.35
C LYS A 178 -7.49 2.75 -10.23
N GLN A 179 -8.25 2.92 -9.14
CA GLN A 179 -7.76 3.47 -7.89
C GLN A 179 -8.24 2.64 -6.69
N PHE A 180 -7.42 2.56 -5.65
CA PHE A 180 -7.75 1.76 -4.46
C PHE A 180 -8.71 2.46 -3.49
N CYS A 181 -8.82 3.79 -3.52
CA CYS A 181 -9.83 4.54 -2.73
C CYS A 181 -11.27 4.30 -3.22
N GLY A 182 -11.46 3.74 -4.42
CA GLY A 182 -12.74 3.24 -4.95
C GLY A 182 -13.80 4.31 -5.18
N SER A 183 -15.07 3.90 -5.22
CA SER A 183 -16.24 4.79 -5.28
C SER A 183 -16.85 5.04 -3.88
N LYS A 184 -17.96 5.78 -3.82
CA LYS A 184 -18.75 5.96 -2.59
C LYS A 184 -19.55 4.69 -2.22
N GLU A 185 -19.83 3.84 -3.19
CA GLU A 185 -20.64 2.63 -3.04
C GLU A 185 -19.81 1.45 -2.48
N GLY A 186 -18.53 1.36 -2.86
CA GLY A 186 -17.57 0.38 -2.34
C GLY A 186 -17.90 -1.10 -2.66
N LYS A 187 -18.70 -1.35 -3.69
CA LYS A 187 -19.14 -2.70 -4.10
C LYS A 187 -18.21 -3.33 -5.14
N GLU A 188 -17.45 -2.51 -5.84
CA GLU A 188 -16.64 -2.84 -7.02
C GLU A 188 -15.58 -3.87 -6.66
N ILE A 189 -14.93 -3.73 -5.50
CA ILE A 189 -13.93 -4.70 -5.05
C ILE A 189 -14.51 -6.10 -4.84
N LYS A 190 -15.77 -6.21 -4.36
CA LYS A 190 -16.43 -7.52 -4.21
C LYS A 190 -16.72 -8.12 -5.59
N VAL A 191 -17.20 -7.30 -6.52
CA VAL A 191 -17.44 -7.72 -7.92
C VAL A 191 -16.12 -8.15 -8.58
N ARG A 192 -15.03 -7.43 -8.33
CA ARG A 192 -13.69 -7.77 -8.84
C ARG A 192 -13.17 -9.08 -8.25
N THR A 193 -13.34 -9.30 -6.95
CA THR A 193 -12.98 -10.58 -6.29
C THR A 193 -13.70 -11.76 -6.91
N GLU A 194 -14.99 -11.61 -7.21
CA GLU A 194 -15.80 -12.66 -7.85
C GLU A 194 -15.33 -12.95 -9.28
N LYS A 195 -15.01 -11.91 -10.07
CA LYS A 195 -14.47 -12.05 -11.42
C LYS A 195 -13.13 -12.79 -11.46
N LEU A 196 -12.33 -12.67 -10.41
CA LEU A 196 -11.06 -13.39 -10.25
C LEU A 196 -11.23 -14.83 -9.72
N PHE A 197 -12.47 -15.31 -9.51
CA PHE A 197 -12.77 -16.60 -8.89
C PHE A 197 -12.15 -16.78 -7.48
N ILE A 198 -11.84 -15.66 -6.83
CA ILE A 198 -11.34 -15.64 -5.46
C ILE A 198 -12.53 -15.70 -4.50
N ASN A 199 -12.36 -16.38 -3.36
CA ASN A 199 -13.38 -16.41 -2.32
C ASN A 199 -13.75 -14.97 -1.89
N LYS A 200 -15.04 -14.61 -1.87
CA LYS A 200 -15.52 -13.25 -1.50
C LYS A 200 -15.02 -12.74 -0.14
N LYS A 201 -14.58 -13.64 0.75
CA LYS A 201 -13.99 -13.29 2.05
C LYS A 201 -12.49 -12.94 1.97
N ARG A 202 -11.85 -13.15 0.82
CA ARG A 202 -10.40 -13.03 0.59
C ARG A 202 -10.08 -11.85 -0.32
N ILE A 203 -10.59 -10.67 0.06
CA ILE A 203 -10.42 -9.43 -0.70
C ILE A 203 -8.97 -8.94 -0.68
N ASP A 204 -8.22 -9.28 0.37
CA ASP A 204 -6.76 -9.18 0.46
C ASP A 204 -6.03 -9.78 -0.76
N LEU A 205 -6.47 -10.94 -1.25
CA LEU A 205 -5.88 -11.56 -2.44
C LEU A 205 -6.16 -10.75 -3.71
N THR A 206 -7.36 -10.19 -3.83
CA THR A 206 -7.73 -9.31 -4.95
C THR A 206 -6.91 -8.02 -4.94
N ILE A 207 -6.69 -7.45 -3.76
CA ILE A 207 -5.80 -6.28 -3.57
C ILE A 207 -4.39 -6.62 -4.04
N MET A 208 -3.79 -7.69 -3.54
CA MET A 208 -2.45 -8.12 -3.96
C MET A 208 -2.37 -8.36 -5.46
N HIS A 209 -3.34 -9.08 -6.01
CA HIS A 209 -3.42 -9.34 -7.44
C HIS A 209 -3.41 -8.03 -8.24
N ASP A 210 -4.30 -7.10 -7.92
CA ASP A 210 -4.42 -5.86 -8.69
C ASP A 210 -3.19 -4.94 -8.49
N VAL A 211 -2.57 -4.90 -7.30
CA VAL A 211 -1.28 -4.18 -7.11
C VAL A 211 -0.16 -4.76 -7.97
N PHE A 212 -0.04 -6.09 -8.04
CA PHE A 212 1.05 -6.75 -8.77
C PHE A 212 0.79 -6.95 -10.26
N THR A 213 -0.43 -6.68 -10.74
CA THR A 213 -0.76 -6.76 -12.18
C THR A 213 -0.94 -5.39 -12.82
N ASP A 214 -0.99 -4.32 -12.03
CA ASP A 214 -1.05 -2.95 -12.53
C ASP A 214 0.31 -2.49 -13.08
N THR A 215 0.44 -2.54 -14.40
CA THR A 215 1.63 -2.07 -15.14
C THR A 215 1.65 -0.55 -15.33
N SER A 216 0.58 0.18 -14.99
CA SER A 216 0.55 1.64 -15.07
C SER A 216 1.35 2.30 -13.94
N VAL A 217 1.58 1.60 -12.83
CA VAL A 217 2.34 2.10 -11.68
C VAL A 217 3.82 1.77 -11.82
N VAL A 218 4.64 2.80 -12.03
CA VAL A 218 6.09 2.65 -12.04
C VAL A 218 6.61 2.35 -10.62
N GLN A 219 7.09 1.12 -10.44
CA GLN A 219 7.70 0.64 -9.20
C GLN A 219 9.13 1.16 -9.03
N THR A 220 9.43 1.67 -7.83
CA THR A 220 10.80 2.09 -7.45
C THR A 220 11.57 1.01 -6.71
N ASN A 221 10.87 0.04 -6.11
CA ASN A 221 11.49 -1.13 -5.49
C ASN A 221 11.78 -2.20 -6.57
N PRO A 222 13.05 -2.63 -6.75
CA PRO A 222 13.40 -3.66 -7.72
C PRO A 222 12.61 -4.96 -7.56
N LEU A 223 12.38 -5.42 -6.32
CA LEU A 223 11.63 -6.65 -6.05
C LEU A 223 10.18 -6.53 -6.49
N CYS A 224 9.54 -5.38 -6.24
CA CYS A 224 8.20 -5.10 -6.75
C CYS A 224 8.14 -5.05 -8.27
N LYS A 225 9.12 -4.40 -8.91
CA LYS A 225 9.21 -4.35 -10.37
C LYS A 225 9.32 -5.76 -10.96
N GLU A 226 10.15 -6.61 -10.35
CA GLU A 226 10.34 -7.98 -10.79
C GLU A 226 9.10 -8.84 -10.56
N SER A 227 8.43 -8.73 -9.40
CA SER A 227 7.17 -9.43 -9.13
C SER A 227 6.05 -9.02 -10.10
N VAL A 228 5.93 -7.72 -10.43
CA VAL A 228 5.00 -7.25 -11.46
C VAL A 228 5.36 -7.86 -12.82
N ARG A 229 6.64 -7.88 -13.19
CA ARG A 229 7.12 -8.49 -14.43
C ARG A 229 6.76 -9.97 -14.49
N ILE A 230 7.07 -10.75 -13.45
CA ILE A 230 6.78 -12.18 -13.37
C ILE A 230 5.28 -12.45 -13.57
N LEU A 231 4.43 -11.77 -12.82
CA LEU A 231 2.98 -11.98 -12.95
C LEU A 231 2.44 -11.55 -14.31
N THR A 232 2.95 -10.47 -14.88
CA THR A 232 2.39 -9.90 -16.13
C THR A 232 2.95 -10.55 -17.39
N GLN A 233 4.17 -11.11 -17.34
CA GLN A 233 4.88 -11.66 -18.51
C GLN A 233 5.04 -13.18 -18.45
N ASP A 234 5.23 -13.77 -17.26
CA ASP A 234 5.60 -15.17 -17.13
C ASP A 234 4.36 -16.05 -16.85
N CYS A 235 3.39 -15.56 -16.07
CA CYS A 235 2.06 -16.19 -15.95
C CYS A 235 1.22 -15.96 -17.23
N ALA A 236 0.63 -17.02 -17.79
CA ALA A 236 0.03 -16.98 -19.12
C ALA A 236 -1.31 -16.21 -19.19
N ASN A 237 -2.07 -16.20 -18.10
CA ASN A 237 -3.41 -15.61 -18.06
C ASN A 237 -3.82 -15.14 -16.65
N GLU A 238 -4.97 -14.47 -16.55
CA GLU A 238 -5.49 -13.93 -15.28
C GLU A 238 -5.77 -15.01 -14.23
N THR A 239 -6.17 -16.22 -14.66
CA THR A 239 -6.40 -17.34 -13.74
C THR A 239 -5.09 -17.81 -13.10
N GLU A 240 -4.02 -17.95 -13.87
CA GLU A 240 -2.69 -18.30 -13.35
C GLU A 240 -2.13 -17.22 -12.43
N ARG A 241 -2.32 -15.94 -12.78
CA ARG A 241 -1.93 -14.81 -11.92
C ARG A 241 -2.66 -14.85 -10.57
N ALA A 242 -3.96 -15.09 -10.57
CA ALA A 242 -4.75 -15.21 -9.36
C ALA A 242 -4.32 -16.42 -8.51
N GLU A 243 -4.02 -17.57 -9.14
CA GLU A 243 -3.54 -18.76 -8.43
C GLU A 243 -2.13 -18.57 -7.85
N ALA A 244 -1.23 -17.90 -8.57
CA ALA A 244 0.10 -17.55 -8.07
C ALA A 244 0.00 -16.65 -6.81
N ILE A 245 -0.85 -15.61 -6.84
CA ILE A 245 -1.11 -14.76 -5.67
C ILE A 245 -1.71 -15.58 -4.52
N LYS A 246 -2.73 -16.40 -4.80
CA LYS A 246 -3.35 -17.28 -3.80
C LYS A 246 -2.33 -18.25 -3.20
N THR A 247 -1.34 -18.71 -3.96
CA THR A 247 -0.26 -19.56 -3.47
C THR A 247 0.70 -18.80 -2.54
N CYS A 248 1.08 -17.58 -2.93
CA CYS A 248 2.22 -16.87 -2.34
C CYS A 248 1.87 -15.81 -1.28
N HIS A 249 0.64 -15.30 -1.24
CA HIS A 249 0.23 -14.13 -0.42
C HIS A 249 0.62 -14.21 1.06
N HIS A 250 0.56 -15.41 1.66
CA HIS A 250 0.85 -15.63 3.06
C HIS A 250 2.27 -15.23 3.47
N ILE A 251 3.21 -15.14 2.52
CA ILE A 251 4.56 -14.62 2.76
C ILE A 251 4.50 -13.14 3.20
N LEU A 252 3.52 -12.37 2.71
CA LEU A 252 3.40 -10.92 2.95
C LEU A 252 2.27 -10.54 3.92
N ASP A 253 1.09 -11.17 3.85
CA ASP A 253 -0.10 -10.71 4.59
C ASP A 253 -0.42 -11.47 5.88
N SER A 254 0.37 -12.48 6.22
CA SER A 254 0.12 -13.26 7.42
C SER A 254 1.27 -13.08 8.39
N ASN A 255 1.08 -12.23 9.42
CA ASN A 255 2.10 -11.90 10.43
C ASN A 255 2.93 -13.12 10.86
N GLY A 256 2.31 -14.22 11.29
CA GLY A 256 3.06 -15.40 11.74
C GLY A 256 3.87 -16.14 10.67
N HIS A 257 3.48 -16.02 9.40
CA HIS A 257 4.25 -16.55 8.26
C HIS A 257 5.35 -15.57 7.87
N THR A 258 5.01 -14.29 7.68
CA THR A 258 5.98 -13.22 7.39
C THR A 258 7.08 -13.17 8.44
N GLU A 259 6.74 -13.12 9.74
CA GLU A 259 7.70 -13.17 10.85
C GLU A 259 8.60 -14.40 10.83
N CYS A 260 8.09 -15.54 10.39
CA CYS A 260 8.90 -16.75 10.28
C CYS A 260 9.88 -16.66 9.11
N VAL A 261 9.39 -16.30 7.92
CA VAL A 261 10.21 -16.17 6.71
C VAL A 261 11.36 -15.20 6.95
N VAL A 262 11.13 -14.09 7.65
CA VAL A 262 12.16 -13.07 7.86
C VAL A 262 13.20 -13.41 8.93
N LYS A 263 13.04 -14.53 9.65
CA LYS A 263 14.12 -15.10 10.47
C LYS A 263 15.22 -15.70 9.60
N PHE A 264 14.87 -16.12 8.39
CA PHE A 264 15.75 -16.85 7.48
C PHE A 264 16.02 -16.09 6.17
N ALA A 265 15.22 -15.06 5.87
CA ALA A 265 15.41 -14.15 4.73
C ALA A 265 15.49 -12.69 5.21
N CYS A 266 16.25 -11.85 4.49
CA CYS A 266 16.37 -10.42 4.84
C CYS A 266 15.12 -9.59 4.50
N ASP A 267 14.38 -9.97 3.45
CA ASP A 267 13.19 -9.27 2.97
C ASP A 267 12.13 -10.30 2.53
N PRO A 268 10.92 -10.30 3.13
CA PRO A 268 9.87 -11.24 2.74
C PRO A 268 9.43 -11.06 1.29
N MET A 269 9.66 -9.88 0.70
CA MET A 269 9.34 -9.61 -0.70
C MET A 269 10.22 -10.40 -1.67
N ASP A 270 11.46 -10.74 -1.30
CA ASP A 270 12.31 -11.58 -2.16
C ASP A 270 11.81 -13.02 -2.19
N VAL A 271 11.37 -13.55 -1.05
CA VAL A 271 10.75 -14.88 -0.95
C VAL A 271 9.42 -14.92 -1.70
N PHE A 272 8.60 -13.87 -1.57
CA PHE A 272 7.36 -13.73 -2.33
C PHE A 272 7.62 -13.72 -3.85
N LYS A 273 8.62 -12.97 -4.30
CA LYS A 273 9.03 -12.95 -5.71
C LYS A 273 9.46 -14.32 -6.21
N ASN A 274 10.31 -15.05 -5.48
CA ASN A 274 10.70 -16.41 -5.87
C ASN A 274 9.49 -17.36 -5.88
N CYS A 275 8.54 -17.19 -4.95
CA CYS A 275 7.29 -17.96 -4.97
C CYS A 275 6.46 -17.68 -6.23
N LEU A 276 6.36 -16.41 -6.67
CA LEU A 276 5.69 -16.05 -7.91
C LEU A 276 6.38 -16.67 -9.12
N GLN A 277 7.71 -16.62 -9.18
CA GLN A 277 8.50 -17.23 -10.25
C GLN A 277 8.22 -18.74 -10.34
N TYR A 278 8.26 -19.43 -9.21
CA TYR A 278 7.96 -20.84 -9.12
C TYR A 278 6.52 -21.15 -9.57
N ALA A 279 5.52 -20.42 -9.08
CA ALA A 279 4.13 -20.61 -9.45
C ALA A 279 3.84 -20.30 -10.94
N CYS A 280 4.35 -19.19 -11.47
CA CYS A 280 4.14 -18.80 -12.87
C CYS A 280 4.90 -19.70 -13.86
N SER A 281 5.96 -20.40 -13.43
CA SER A 281 6.61 -21.44 -14.24
C SER A 281 5.82 -22.75 -14.33
N GLY A 282 4.61 -22.80 -13.75
CA GLY A 282 3.87 -24.06 -13.59
C GLY A 282 4.55 -25.01 -12.62
N TYR A 283 5.28 -24.47 -11.63
CA TYR A 283 6.05 -25.21 -10.63
C TYR A 283 7.22 -26.02 -11.23
N THR A 284 7.94 -25.46 -12.21
CA THR A 284 9.05 -26.13 -12.88
C THR A 284 10.41 -25.43 -12.72
N ASP A 285 10.44 -24.19 -12.23
CA ASP A 285 11.66 -23.43 -11.96
C ASP A 285 12.38 -23.97 -10.69
N GLU A 286 13.44 -24.74 -10.88
CA GLU A 286 14.20 -25.41 -9.82
C GLU A 286 14.88 -24.42 -8.86
N ASP A 287 15.45 -23.33 -9.37
CA ASP A 287 16.14 -22.33 -8.56
C ASP A 287 15.17 -21.58 -7.65
N ALA A 288 14.00 -21.22 -8.19
CA ALA A 288 12.93 -20.58 -7.42
C ALA A 288 12.33 -21.53 -6.38
N CYS A 289 12.14 -22.80 -6.75
CA CYS A 289 11.70 -23.89 -5.88
C CYS A 289 12.65 -24.01 -4.67
N GLU A 290 13.97 -24.12 -4.89
CA GLU A 290 14.95 -24.24 -3.81
C GLU A 290 14.93 -23.03 -2.86
N ARG A 291 14.95 -21.80 -3.40
CA ARG A 291 14.94 -20.58 -2.58
C ARG A 291 13.69 -20.46 -1.71
N VAL A 292 12.54 -20.85 -2.24
CA VAL A 292 11.28 -20.82 -1.49
C VAL A 292 11.25 -21.94 -0.45
N GLY A 293 11.69 -23.15 -0.83
CA GLY A 293 11.79 -24.29 0.08
C GLY A 293 12.65 -23.98 1.30
N GLN A 294 13.85 -23.44 1.09
CA GLN A 294 14.74 -22.99 2.16
C GLN A 294 14.10 -21.94 3.08
N ALA A 295 13.37 -20.97 2.50
CA ALA A 295 12.80 -19.87 3.26
C ALA A 295 11.60 -20.26 4.15
N ILE A 296 10.88 -21.34 3.80
CA ILE A 296 9.66 -21.75 4.52
C ILE A 296 9.83 -23.03 5.35
N ASP A 297 10.97 -23.72 5.25
CA ASP A 297 11.20 -25.04 5.87
C ASP A 297 10.87 -25.08 7.37
N MET A 298 11.40 -24.13 8.14
CA MET A 298 11.18 -24.07 9.59
C MET A 298 9.92 -23.30 10.00
N CYS A 299 9.03 -23.02 9.05
CA CYS A 299 7.79 -22.31 9.28
C CYS A 299 6.61 -23.27 9.45
N ARG A 300 5.53 -22.75 10.07
CA ARG A 300 4.24 -23.43 10.02
C ARG A 300 3.78 -23.53 8.56
N GLU A 301 2.93 -24.51 8.27
CA GLU A 301 2.51 -24.78 6.90
C GLU A 301 1.77 -23.60 6.26
N PHE A 302 2.22 -23.27 5.05
CA PHE A 302 1.54 -22.39 4.11
C PHE A 302 0.52 -23.26 3.36
N PRO A 303 -0.80 -23.01 3.50
CA PRO A 303 -1.85 -23.90 3.00
C PRO A 303 -1.65 -24.37 1.55
N GLU A 304 -1.36 -23.44 0.64
CA GLU A 304 -1.27 -23.76 -0.79
C GLU A 304 0.17 -23.97 -1.28
N LEU A 305 1.14 -23.34 -0.62
CA LEU A 305 2.55 -23.36 -1.04
C LEU A 305 3.30 -24.58 -0.49
N THR A 306 3.13 -24.93 0.79
CA THR A 306 3.88 -26.03 1.39
C THR A 306 3.64 -27.38 0.68
N PRO A 307 2.41 -27.75 0.27
CA PRO A 307 2.21 -28.97 -0.50
C PRO A 307 3.00 -28.98 -1.82
N LYS A 308 3.03 -27.86 -2.55
CA LYS A 308 3.76 -27.72 -3.83
C LYS A 308 5.26 -27.84 -3.66
N VAL A 309 5.80 -27.29 -2.57
CA VAL A 309 7.22 -27.37 -2.22
C VAL A 309 7.63 -28.79 -1.82
N LYS A 310 6.79 -29.48 -1.04
CA LYS A 310 7.03 -30.88 -0.62
C LYS A 310 6.91 -31.85 -1.79
N GLU A 311 5.90 -31.71 -2.64
CA GLU A 311 5.68 -32.58 -3.82
C GLU A 311 6.84 -32.52 -4.81
N ALA A 312 7.37 -31.30 -5.06
CA ALA A 312 8.51 -31.11 -5.95
C ALA A 312 9.87 -31.37 -5.29
N ASN A 313 9.89 -31.69 -3.99
CA ASN A 313 11.12 -31.86 -3.20
C ASN A 313 12.09 -30.67 -3.36
N CYS A 314 11.56 -29.44 -3.28
CA CYS A 314 12.30 -28.22 -3.57
C CYS A 314 13.58 -28.05 -2.74
N TYR A 315 13.67 -28.66 -1.57
CA TYR A 315 14.84 -28.59 -0.71
C TYR A 315 15.06 -29.94 -0.05
N LYS A 316 16.25 -30.51 -0.24
CA LYS A 316 16.57 -31.91 0.12
C LYS A 316 16.48 -32.20 1.62
N ASP A 317 16.64 -31.17 2.45
CA ASP A 317 16.62 -31.27 3.90
C ASP A 317 15.36 -30.63 4.51
N LEU A 318 14.27 -30.48 3.73
CA LEU A 318 12.98 -30.03 4.26
C LEU A 318 12.57 -30.95 5.41
N LEU A 319 12.51 -30.42 6.64
CA LEU A 319 12.07 -31.19 7.80
C LEU A 319 10.63 -31.64 7.53
N THR A 320 10.41 -32.96 7.61
CA THR A 320 9.04 -33.47 7.51
C THR A 320 8.25 -32.98 8.73
N ALA A 321 6.91 -32.96 8.64
CA ALA A 321 6.08 -32.54 9.78
C ALA A 321 6.30 -33.42 11.03
N GLU A 322 6.89 -34.62 10.85
CA GLU A 322 7.28 -35.54 11.93
C GLU A 322 8.59 -35.12 12.61
N ASP A 323 9.46 -34.40 11.91
CA ASP A 323 10.78 -33.96 12.39
C ASP A 323 10.78 -32.52 12.94
N ASN A 324 9.66 -31.79 12.82
CA ASN A 324 9.56 -30.40 13.27
C ASN A 324 9.08 -30.32 14.74
N PRO A 325 9.96 -29.98 15.71
CA PRO A 325 9.62 -29.94 17.14
C PRO A 325 8.62 -28.85 17.53
N TYR A 326 8.27 -27.94 16.59
CA TYR A 326 7.29 -26.88 16.80
C TYR A 326 5.88 -27.22 16.26
N TYR A 327 5.69 -28.39 15.64
CA TYR A 327 4.39 -28.80 15.12
C TYR A 327 3.47 -29.34 16.22
N VAL A 328 2.81 -28.45 16.98
CA VAL A 328 1.74 -28.85 17.92
C VAL A 328 0.47 -29.15 17.13
N SER A 329 0.24 -30.42 16.81
CA SER A 329 -1.04 -30.83 16.21
C SER A 329 -2.19 -30.50 17.18
N LYS A 330 -3.08 -29.60 16.78
CA LYS A 330 -4.39 -29.43 17.43
C LYS A 330 -5.33 -30.56 16.99
N LYS A 331 -5.00 -31.81 17.33
CA LYS A 331 -5.92 -32.95 17.21
C LYS A 331 -5.84 -33.84 18.44
N SER A 332 -6.53 -33.43 19.52
CA SER A 332 -7.18 -34.34 20.48
C SER A 332 -7.83 -33.53 21.62
N LYS A 333 -9.02 -32.96 21.36
CA LYS A 333 -10.03 -32.71 22.39
C LYS A 333 -11.42 -32.97 21.79
N LYS A 334 -11.62 -34.20 21.32
CA LYS A 334 -12.94 -34.81 21.20
C LYS A 334 -12.76 -36.28 21.53
N ASN A 335 -13.58 -36.76 22.45
CA ASN A 335 -13.68 -38.12 22.97
C ASN A 335 -12.79 -38.44 24.16
N LYS A 336 -13.23 -38.03 25.35
CA LYS A 336 -13.49 -39.01 26.41
C LYS A 336 -14.86 -38.70 27.02
N ASN A 337 -15.71 -39.73 26.99
CA ASN A 337 -16.98 -39.84 27.69
C ASN A 337 -16.81 -39.61 29.19
#